data_AF-A0A1J8QTV6-F1
#
_entry.id   AF-A0A1J8QTV6-F1
#
_cell.length_a   1.000
_cell.length_b   1.000
_cell.length_c   1.000
_cell.angle_alpha   90.00
_cell.angle_beta   90.00
_cell.angle_gamma   90.00
#
_symmetry.space_group_name_H-M   'P 1'
#
loop_
_entity.id
_entity.type
_entity.pdbx_description
1 polymer ?
#
loop_
_entity_poly.entity_id
_entity_poly.type
_entity_poly.pdbx_seq_one_letter_code
_entity_poly.pdbx_strand_id
1 'polypeptide(L)'
;MSSMAKRDNAAVPLTTNEGADFTIADNGSTDLFLPSVNCAICKGYNMYNPAEFSASKDGGGPVMLTYGRGQGTVEGEEYSDVVFLGGYKATNQSFISASYYSENFSILMYCPDGLAGFAFEQL
;
A
#
# COMPACT_ATOMS: atom_id res chain seq x y z
N MET A 1 13.62 -20.39 22.19
CA MET A 1 12.49 -20.96 21.44
C MET A 1 11.22 -20.23 21.85
N SER A 2 10.83 -19.23 21.07
CA SER A 2 9.43 -18.88 20.89
C SER A 2 9.36 -18.34 19.47
N SER A 3 8.99 -19.23 18.55
CA SER A 3 8.59 -18.82 17.21
C SER A 3 7.44 -17.85 17.41
N MET A 4 7.66 -16.57 17.08
CA MET A 4 6.54 -15.73 16.70
C MET A 4 5.91 -16.43 15.50
N ALA A 5 4.91 -17.25 15.79
CA ALA A 5 4.04 -17.80 14.77
C ALA A 5 3.61 -16.62 13.92
N LYS A 6 4.05 -16.62 12.66
CA LYS A 6 3.52 -15.77 11.60
C LYS A 6 2.00 -15.89 11.73
N ARG A 7 1.34 -14.87 12.27
CA ARG A 7 -0.12 -14.89 12.37
C ARG A 7 -0.60 -14.96 10.92
N ASP A 8 -1.25 -16.06 10.56
CA ASP A 8 -1.87 -16.28 9.25
C ASP A 8 -3.09 -15.34 9.06
N ASN A 9 -2.87 -14.03 9.13
CA ASN A 9 -3.94 -13.03 9.17
C ASN A 9 -3.95 -12.19 7.89
N ALA A 10 -4.93 -12.49 7.03
CA ALA A 10 -5.59 -11.59 6.06
C ALA A 10 -4.74 -10.83 5.02
N ALA A 11 -3.41 -10.94 5.01
CA ALA A 11 -2.58 -10.24 4.04
C ALA A 11 -2.50 -11.00 2.71
N VAL A 12 -2.74 -10.30 1.60
CA VAL A 12 -2.72 -10.85 0.23
C VAL A 12 -1.48 -10.31 -0.49
N PRO A 13 -0.79 -11.11 -1.33
CA PRO A 13 0.32 -10.61 -2.12
C PRO A 13 -0.18 -9.71 -3.26
N LEU A 14 0.43 -8.54 -3.38
CA LEU A 14 0.32 -7.63 -4.53
C LEU A 14 1.71 -7.50 -5.14
N THR A 15 1.83 -7.59 -6.46
CA THR A 15 3.14 -7.42 -7.12
C THR A 15 3.08 -6.35 -8.20
N THR A 16 4.20 -5.67 -8.47
CA THR A 16 4.34 -4.77 -9.63
C THR A 16 5.00 -5.49 -10.82
N ASN A 17 4.97 -4.88 -11.99
CA ASN A 17 5.54 -5.46 -13.23
C ASN A 17 7.04 -5.75 -13.18
N GLU A 18 7.81 -5.05 -12.35
CA GLU A 18 9.26 -5.29 -12.20
C GLU A 18 9.61 -6.10 -10.93
N GLY A 19 8.62 -6.81 -10.37
CA GLY A 19 8.84 -7.87 -9.39
C GLY A 19 8.99 -7.41 -7.94
N ALA A 20 8.55 -6.19 -7.61
CA ALA A 20 8.39 -5.82 -6.21
C ALA A 20 7.14 -6.50 -5.63
N ASP A 21 7.34 -7.22 -4.52
CA ASP A 21 6.29 -7.94 -3.82
C ASP A 21 5.87 -7.17 -2.56
N PHE A 22 4.57 -7.00 -2.40
CA PHE A 22 3.95 -6.32 -1.26
C PHE A 22 2.91 -7.23 -0.62
N THR A 23 2.71 -7.04 0.67
CA THR A 23 1.59 -7.59 1.42
C THR A 23 0.55 -6.51 1.67
N ILE A 24 -0.70 -6.77 1.29
CA ILE A 24 -1.81 -5.82 1.46
C ILE A 24 -2.89 -6.40 2.35
N ALA A 25 -3.62 -5.57 3.09
CA ALA A 25 -4.87 -5.97 3.72
C ALA A 25 -6.05 -5.20 3.13
N ASP A 26 -7.22 -5.84 3.16
CA ASP A 26 -8.51 -5.21 2.89
C ASP A 26 -9.18 -4.82 4.21
N ASN A 27 -9.67 -3.58 4.31
CA ASN A 27 -10.44 -3.09 5.45
C ASN A 27 -11.87 -2.65 5.08
N GLY A 28 -12.32 -2.93 3.86
CA GLY A 28 -13.60 -2.47 3.33
C GLY A 28 -13.62 -1.00 2.89
N SER A 29 -12.46 -0.38 2.66
CA SER A 29 -12.36 0.90 1.94
C SER A 29 -12.35 0.69 0.42
N THR A 30 -12.18 1.79 -0.31
CA THR A 30 -11.97 1.83 -1.77
C THR A 30 -10.53 2.20 -2.14
N ASP A 31 -9.66 2.39 -1.15
CA ASP A 31 -8.34 2.98 -1.36
C ASP A 31 -7.29 1.91 -1.64
N LEU A 32 -6.32 2.24 -2.49
CA LEU A 32 -5.08 1.45 -2.64
C LEU A 32 -3.90 2.35 -2.30
N PHE A 33 -3.05 1.91 -1.37
CA PHE A 33 -1.82 2.61 -1.04
C PHE A 33 -0.68 1.66 -0.70
N LEU A 34 0.54 2.07 -1.05
CA LEU A 34 1.79 1.39 -0.75
C LEU A 34 2.78 2.40 -0.15
N PRO A 35 3.68 2.00 0.76
CA PRO A 35 4.64 2.92 1.34
C PRO A 35 5.69 3.26 0.28
N SER A 36 6.02 4.53 0.15
CA SER A 36 7.05 5.03 -0.78
C SER A 36 8.44 4.87 -0.18
N VAL A 37 9.46 4.73 -1.03
CA VAL A 37 10.87 4.90 -0.62
C VAL A 37 11.16 6.27 0.01
N ASN A 38 10.29 7.26 -0.23
CA ASN A 38 10.37 8.57 0.40
C ASN A 38 9.78 8.62 1.82
N CYS A 39 9.14 7.54 2.29
CA CYS A 39 8.60 7.46 3.64
C CYS A 39 9.66 7.08 4.67
N ALA A 40 10.28 8.08 5.30
CA ALA A 40 11.33 7.88 6.29
C ALA A 40 10.89 7.08 7.54
N ILE A 41 9.59 7.07 7.84
CA ILE A 41 9.00 6.38 9.01
C ILE A 41 8.42 5.01 8.68
N CYS A 42 8.29 4.64 7.39
CA CYS A 42 7.77 3.35 6.93
C CYS A 42 8.85 2.25 6.94
N LYS A 43 9.86 2.37 7.81
CA LYS A 43 10.98 1.42 7.86
C LYS A 43 10.49 0.03 8.28
N GLY A 44 10.93 -0.98 7.54
CA GLY A 44 10.57 -2.38 7.78
C GLY A 44 9.53 -2.93 6.81
N TYR A 45 8.88 -2.07 6.01
CA TYR A 45 8.01 -2.47 4.92
C TYR A 45 8.77 -2.60 3.60
N ASN A 46 8.19 -3.36 2.67
CA ASN A 46 8.53 -3.28 1.25
C ASN A 46 8.00 -1.96 0.70
N MET A 47 8.85 -1.17 0.06
CA MET A 47 8.55 0.19 -0.36
C MET A 47 8.53 0.33 -1.88
N TYR A 48 7.53 1.04 -2.38
CA TYR A 48 7.36 1.39 -3.77
C TYR A 48 8.36 2.48 -4.18
N ASN A 49 9.15 2.20 -5.22
CA ASN A 49 10.05 3.14 -5.87
C ASN A 49 9.61 3.43 -7.30
N PRO A 50 8.93 4.55 -7.59
CA PRO A 50 8.45 4.85 -8.94
C PRO A 50 9.57 4.94 -9.98
N ALA A 51 10.82 5.19 -9.58
CA ALA A 51 11.96 5.28 -10.48
C ALA A 51 12.46 3.91 -10.98
N GLU A 52 12.06 2.82 -10.32
CA GLU A 52 12.42 1.45 -10.71
C GLU A 52 11.41 0.80 -11.65
N PHE A 53 10.28 1.45 -11.94
CA PHE A 53 9.20 0.89 -12.73
C PHE A 53 8.98 1.69 -14.01
N SER A 54 9.25 1.07 -15.16
CA SER A 54 9.10 1.71 -16.48
C SER A 54 7.66 2.08 -16.85
N ALA A 55 6.66 1.49 -16.20
CA ALA A 55 5.24 1.75 -16.42
C ALA A 55 4.63 2.75 -15.41
N SER A 56 5.38 3.13 -14.37
CA SER A 56 4.97 4.11 -13.38
C SER A 56 4.74 5.47 -14.02
N LYS A 57 3.61 6.10 -13.64
CA LYS A 57 3.27 7.46 -14.01
C LYS A 57 2.83 8.22 -12.78
N ASP A 58 3.45 9.38 -12.59
CA ASP A 58 3.04 10.35 -11.59
C ASP A 58 1.68 10.95 -11.98
N GLY A 59 0.66 10.71 -11.15
CA GLY A 59 -0.66 11.31 -11.28
C GLY A 59 -0.72 12.72 -10.67
N GLY A 60 0.25 13.02 -9.80
CA GLY A 60 0.43 14.30 -9.15
C GLY A 60 -0.54 14.55 -8.00
N GLY A 61 -0.15 15.48 -7.14
CA GLY A 61 -1.03 16.09 -6.14
C GLY A 61 -1.00 15.39 -4.79
N PRO A 62 -0.94 16.15 -3.67
CA PRO A 62 -0.93 15.56 -2.35
C PRO A 62 -2.28 14.95 -2.01
N VAL A 63 -2.26 13.73 -1.47
CA VAL A 63 -3.42 12.99 -0.97
C VAL A 63 -3.25 12.71 0.52
N MET A 64 -4.33 12.85 1.28
CA MET A 64 -4.40 12.46 2.69
C MET A 64 -5.62 11.57 2.91
N LEU A 65 -5.38 10.35 3.38
CA LEU A 65 -6.41 9.36 3.73
C LEU A 65 -6.51 9.24 5.25
N THR A 66 -7.72 9.02 5.76
CA THR A 66 -7.98 8.90 7.20
C THR A 66 -8.90 7.72 7.51
N TYR A 67 -8.49 6.89 8.47
CA TYR A 67 -9.18 5.67 8.87
C TYR A 67 -9.51 5.65 10.36
N GLY A 68 -10.46 4.79 10.75
CA GLY A 68 -10.73 4.49 12.16
C GLY A 68 -11.09 5.72 12.99
N ARG A 69 -11.87 6.66 12.43
CA ARG A 69 -12.22 7.95 13.05
C ARG A 69 -11.03 8.86 13.36
N GLY A 70 -10.02 8.90 12.48
CA GLY A 70 -8.87 9.81 12.65
C GLY A 70 -7.62 9.18 13.24
N GLN A 71 -7.64 7.89 13.58
CA GLN A 71 -6.50 7.22 14.22
C GLN A 71 -5.45 6.78 13.20
N GLY A 72 -5.89 6.30 12.04
CA GLY A 72 -5.02 5.96 10.93
C GLY A 72 -4.92 7.12 9.96
N THR A 73 -3.74 7.61 9.64
CA THR A 73 -3.55 8.56 8.53
C THR A 73 -2.44 8.10 7.60
N VAL A 74 -2.65 8.37 6.31
CA VAL A 74 -1.69 8.12 5.24
C VAL A 74 -1.60 9.41 4.43
N GLU A 75 -0.40 9.90 4.18
CA GLU A 75 -0.16 11.01 3.26
C GLU A 75 0.73 10.53 2.13
N GLY A 76 0.54 11.07 0.93
CA GLY A 76 1.32 10.68 -0.23
C GLY A 76 0.91 11.42 -1.49
N GLU A 77 1.24 10.81 -2.61
CA GLU A 77 0.92 11.30 -3.95
C GLU A 77 0.35 10.16 -4.80
N GLU A 78 -0.53 10.50 -5.73
CA GLU A 78 -1.13 9.53 -6.63
C GLU A 78 -0.13 9.09 -7.72
N TYR A 79 -0.01 7.78 -7.89
CA TYR A 79 0.72 7.16 -9.00
C TYR A 79 -0.20 6.16 -9.70
N SER A 80 0.12 5.87 -10.96
CA SER A 80 -0.46 4.72 -11.66
C SER A 80 0.62 3.80 -12.17
N ASP A 81 0.38 2.49 -12.04
CA ASP A 81 1.30 1.46 -12.54
C ASP A 81 0.52 0.18 -12.91
N VAL A 82 1.26 -0.88 -13.25
CA VAL A 82 0.76 -2.22 -13.43
C VAL A 82 0.87 -2.98 -12.12
N VAL A 83 -0.25 -3.48 -11.61
CA VAL A 83 -0.29 -4.35 -10.43
C VAL A 83 -0.83 -5.72 -10.78
N PHE A 84 -0.38 -6.72 -10.05
CA PHE A 84 -0.88 -8.08 -10.13
C PHE A 84 -1.41 -8.53 -8.77
N LEU A 85 -2.57 -9.18 -8.81
CA LEU A 85 -3.23 -9.73 -7.63
C LEU A 85 -3.80 -11.10 -7.98
N GLY A 86 -3.36 -12.16 -7.30
CA GLY A 86 -3.87 -13.51 -7.53
C GLY A 86 -3.74 -14.01 -8.98
N GLY A 87 -2.71 -13.54 -9.71
CA GLY A 87 -2.48 -13.88 -11.13
C GLY A 87 -3.27 -13.01 -12.12
N TYR A 88 -4.14 -12.11 -11.66
CA TYR A 88 -4.79 -11.11 -12.50
C TYR A 88 -3.92 -9.87 -12.65
N LYS A 89 -3.97 -9.24 -13.82
CA LYS A 89 -3.20 -8.03 -14.15
C LYS A 89 -4.15 -6.84 -14.29
N ALA A 90 -3.91 -5.79 -13.51
CA ALA A 90 -4.53 -4.48 -13.69
C ALA A 90 -3.50 -3.50 -14.25
N THR A 91 -3.84 -2.82 -15.33
CA THR A 91 -2.97 -1.82 -15.98
C THR A 91 -3.48 -0.41 -15.70
N ASN A 92 -2.56 0.54 -15.50
CA ASN A 92 -2.90 1.91 -15.07
C ASN A 92 -3.75 1.92 -13.79
N GLN A 93 -3.47 0.99 -12.86
CA GLN A 93 -4.10 1.01 -11.55
C GLN A 93 -3.58 2.22 -10.80
N SER A 94 -4.48 3.11 -10.38
CA SER A 94 -4.13 4.25 -9.52
C SER A 94 -3.99 3.81 -8.06
N PHE A 95 -3.00 4.35 -7.36
CA PHE A 95 -2.76 4.15 -5.94
C PHE A 95 -1.94 5.28 -5.33
N ILE A 96 -1.97 5.36 -4.01
CA ILE A 96 -1.18 6.35 -3.27
C ILE A 96 0.20 5.78 -2.95
N SER A 97 1.23 6.46 -3.43
CA SER A 97 2.63 6.31 -3.00
C SER A 97 2.80 7.10 -1.70
N ALA A 98 2.70 6.41 -0.56
CA ALA A 98 2.62 7.05 0.74
C ALA A 98 3.98 7.54 1.23
N SER A 99 4.11 8.83 1.50
CA SER A 99 5.29 9.47 2.11
C SER A 99 5.21 9.52 3.64
N TYR A 100 4.04 9.22 4.22
CA TYR A 100 3.83 9.19 5.67
C TYR A 100 2.77 8.15 6.07
N TYR A 101 3.03 7.42 7.15
CA TYR A 101 2.09 6.56 7.89
C TYR A 101 1.98 7.02 9.35
N SER A 102 0.75 7.08 9.88
CA SER A 102 0.58 7.26 11.33
C SER A 102 1.07 6.05 12.13
N GLU A 103 1.19 6.19 13.45
CA GLU A 103 1.62 5.11 14.35
C GLU A 103 0.77 3.84 14.21
N ASN A 104 -0.54 3.99 13.95
CA ASN A 104 -1.46 2.88 13.70
C ASN A 104 -1.12 2.07 12.44
N PHE A 105 -0.38 2.64 11.49
CA PHE A 105 0.18 1.98 10.31
C PHE A 105 1.70 1.73 10.45
N SER A 106 2.24 1.75 11.67
CA SER A 106 3.63 1.34 11.90
C SER A 106 3.77 -0.19 11.88
N ILE A 107 4.96 -0.69 11.53
CA ILE A 107 5.25 -2.12 11.43
C ILE A 107 4.96 -2.90 12.72
N LEU A 108 4.96 -2.21 13.88
CA LEU A 108 4.66 -2.81 15.18
C LEU A 108 3.15 -3.00 15.42
N MET A 109 2.30 -2.22 14.75
CA MET A 109 0.84 -2.21 14.92
C MET A 109 0.10 -2.76 13.69
N TYR A 110 0.70 -2.68 12.52
CA TYR A 110 0.12 -3.05 11.23
C TYR A 110 1.15 -3.84 10.41
N CYS A 111 0.95 -5.15 10.28
CA CYS A 111 1.93 -6.01 9.61
C CYS A 111 1.97 -5.89 8.07
N PRO A 112 0.84 -5.71 7.35
CA PRO A 112 0.87 -5.56 5.89
C PRO A 112 1.66 -4.32 5.46
N ASP A 113 2.33 -4.39 4.31
CA ASP A 113 3.04 -3.27 3.71
C ASP A 113 2.09 -2.12 3.39
N GLY A 114 0.90 -2.42 2.88
CA GLY A 114 -0.10 -1.44 2.51
C GLY A 114 -1.52 -1.96 2.58
N LEU A 115 -2.43 -1.24 1.93
CA LEU A 115 -3.86 -1.50 1.96
C LEU A 115 -4.40 -1.51 0.55
N ALA A 116 -5.29 -2.45 0.25
CA ALA A 116 -6.09 -2.44 -0.97
C ALA A 116 -7.56 -2.70 -0.61
N GLY A 117 -8.38 -1.68 -0.81
CA GLY A 117 -9.80 -1.71 -0.59
C GLY A 117 -10.55 -2.32 -1.78
N PHE A 118 -11.51 -3.19 -1.49
CA PHE A 118 -12.37 -3.82 -2.51
C PHE A 118 -13.85 -3.47 -2.37
N ALA A 119 -14.17 -2.41 -1.62
CA ALA A 119 -15.52 -1.87 -1.60
C ALA A 119 -15.89 -1.21 -2.93
N PHE A 120 -17.18 -0.94 -3.12
CA PHE A 120 -17.64 -0.21 -4.30
C PHE A 120 -17.23 1.26 -4.22
N GLU A 121 -16.68 1.77 -5.32
CA GLU A 121 -16.51 3.20 -5.53
C GLU A 121 -17.89 3.90 -5.48
N GLN A 122 -17.96 5.02 -4.77
CA GLN A 122 -19.17 5.84 -4.75
C GLN A 122 -19.20 6.72 -5.99
N LEU A 123 -20.27 6.62 -6.79
CA LEU A 123 -20.51 7.40 -8.01
C LEU A 123 -20.87 8.86 -7.70
#